data_AF-A0A067DAD9-F1
#
_entry.id   AF-A0A067DAD9-F1
#
_cell.length_a   1.000
_cell.length_b   1.000
_cell.length_c   1.000
_cell.angle_alpha   90.00
_cell.angle_beta   90.00
_cell.angle_gamma   90.00
#
_symmetry.space_group_name_H-M   'P 1'
#
loop_
_entity.id
_entity.type
_entity.pdbx_description
1 polymer ?
#
loop_
_entity_poly.entity_id
_entity_poly.type
_entity_poly.pdbx_seq_one_letter_code
_entity_poly.pdbx_strand_id
1 'polypeptide(L)'
;MADRNGSTGVPEETQNLMPNENAPSESDVSLDLLAQKVQESLALGNRHKFWETQPVGQFKDIGDTSLPEGPIEPPTPISEVKQEPYNLPNLYEWVTCDIDSEEMCAEVYNLLTNNYVEDDENMFRFNYSK
;
A
#
# COMPACT_ATOMS: atom_id res chain seq x y z
N MET A 1 56.37 32.64 -60.97
CA MET A 1 55.11 33.35 -61.27
C MET A 1 54.08 32.79 -60.29
N ALA A 2 53.85 33.37 -59.10
CA ALA A 2 53.08 34.60 -58.82
C ALA A 2 51.74 34.57 -59.58
N ASP A 3 50.60 34.45 -58.90
CA ASP A 3 50.03 35.55 -58.10
C ASP A 3 49.51 35.24 -56.68
N ARG A 4 49.69 36.27 -55.84
CA ARG A 4 49.15 36.62 -54.50
C ARG A 4 47.64 36.96 -54.59
N ASN A 5 46.77 36.99 -53.58
CA ASN A 5 46.68 37.57 -52.21
C ASN A 5 45.28 37.10 -51.67
N GLY A 6 44.89 37.08 -50.40
CA GLY A 6 45.43 37.55 -49.13
C GLY A 6 44.29 37.70 -48.09
N SER A 7 44.62 37.42 -46.82
CA SER A 7 44.10 38.00 -45.56
C SER A 7 42.66 37.68 -45.09
N THR A 8 42.48 36.86 -44.04
CA THR A 8 42.41 37.17 -42.57
C THR A 8 41.06 37.68 -42.08
N GLY A 9 40.44 36.95 -41.14
CA GLY A 9 39.37 37.48 -40.27
C GLY A 9 38.46 36.40 -39.67
N VAL A 10 38.86 35.84 -38.52
CA VAL A 10 37.95 35.29 -37.48
C VAL A 10 37.97 36.37 -36.38
N PRO A 11 36.83 36.79 -35.80
CA PRO A 11 36.33 36.08 -34.63
C PRO A 11 34.80 36.04 -34.42
N GLU A 12 34.45 35.10 -33.55
CA GLU A 12 33.37 35.12 -32.57
C GLU A 12 31.94 34.73 -32.94
N GLU A 13 31.59 33.57 -32.38
CA GLU A 13 30.38 33.29 -31.61
C GLU A 13 29.05 33.82 -32.10
N THR A 14 28.26 32.89 -32.65
CA THR A 14 26.86 32.79 -32.27
C THR A 14 26.56 31.32 -32.05
N GLN A 15 26.70 30.89 -30.79
CA GLN A 15 26.10 29.67 -30.29
C GLN A 15 24.58 29.86 -30.36
N ASN A 16 23.93 29.38 -31.42
CA ASN A 16 22.49 29.15 -31.39
C ASN A 16 22.24 27.93 -30.51
N LEU A 17 22.26 28.18 -29.20
CA LEU A 17 21.66 27.33 -28.19
C LEU A 17 20.18 27.21 -28.53
N MET A 18 19.78 26.04 -29.04
CA MET A 18 18.40 25.61 -28.91
C MET A 18 18.03 25.74 -27.43
N PRO A 19 16.98 26.49 -27.05
CA PRO A 19 16.44 26.40 -25.71
C PRO A 19 15.94 24.96 -25.57
N ASN A 20 16.59 24.19 -24.70
CA ASN A 20 16.04 22.95 -24.19
C ASN A 20 14.80 23.32 -23.39
N GLU A 21 13.64 23.44 -24.05
CA GLU A 21 12.34 23.48 -23.42
C GLU A 21 12.08 22.11 -22.80
N ASN A 22 12.58 21.93 -21.57
CA ASN A 22 12.14 20.88 -20.66
C ASN A 22 12.48 21.24 -19.21
N ALA A 23 12.37 22.53 -18.87
CA ALA A 23 12.21 22.92 -17.47
C ALA A 23 10.70 22.95 -17.20
N PRO A 24 10.17 22.16 -16.26
CA PRO A 24 8.75 22.21 -15.93
C PRO A 24 8.42 23.63 -15.46
N SER A 25 7.38 24.22 -16.02
CA SER A 25 6.96 25.56 -15.63
C SER A 25 6.56 25.56 -14.15
N GLU A 26 6.77 26.66 -13.42
CA GLU A 26 6.36 26.78 -12.00
C GLU A 26 4.87 26.43 -11.79
N SER A 27 4.03 26.64 -12.82
CA SER A 27 2.65 26.20 -12.86
C SER A 27 2.49 24.68 -12.94
N ASP A 28 3.33 23.96 -13.68
CA ASP A 28 3.29 22.49 -13.76
C ASP A 28 3.73 21.87 -12.45
N VAL A 29 4.78 22.40 -11.81
CA VAL A 29 5.21 21.96 -10.47
C VAL A 29 4.11 22.20 -9.42
N SER A 30 3.39 23.32 -9.52
CA SER A 30 2.26 23.65 -8.66
C SER A 30 1.06 22.72 -8.88
N LEU A 31 0.79 22.33 -10.13
CA LEU A 31 -0.26 21.37 -10.47
C LEU A 31 0.09 19.95 -10.02
N ASP A 32 1.35 19.54 -10.14
CA ASP A 32 1.84 18.26 -9.64
C ASP A 32 1.78 18.19 -8.11
N LEU A 33 2.13 19.27 -7.41
CA LEU A 33 1.98 19.37 -5.96
C LEU A 33 0.51 19.34 -5.52
N LEU A 34 -0.39 19.95 -6.30
CA LEU A 34 -1.83 19.88 -6.06
C LEU A 34 -2.37 18.46 -6.32
N ALA A 35 -1.92 17.80 -7.39
CA ALA A 35 -2.28 16.42 -7.70
C ALA A 35 -1.77 15.45 -6.62
N GLN A 36 -0.54 15.64 -6.15
CA GLN A 36 0.04 14.90 -5.03
C GLN A 36 -0.76 15.13 -3.75
N LYS A 37 -1.14 16.38 -3.45
CA LYS A 37 -1.91 16.71 -2.26
C LYS A 37 -3.34 16.18 -2.32
N VAL A 38 -3.95 16.11 -3.50
CA VAL A 38 -5.24 15.46 -3.73
C VAL A 38 -5.11 13.94 -3.55
N GLN A 39 -4.09 13.31 -4.14
CA GLN A 39 -3.77 11.89 -3.96
C GLN A 39 -3.54 11.54 -2.48
N GLU A 40 -2.78 12.36 -1.75
CA GLU A 40 -2.54 12.23 -0.32
C GLU A 40 -3.82 12.46 0.49
N SER A 41 -4.70 13.40 0.09
CA SER A 41 -5.98 13.62 0.76
C SER A 41 -6.98 12.47 0.55
N LEU A 42 -6.96 11.84 -0.62
CA LEU A 42 -7.75 10.65 -0.93
C LEU A 42 -7.19 9.41 -0.19
N ALA A 43 -5.86 9.33 -0.04
CA ALA A 43 -5.21 8.32 0.80
C ALA A 43 -5.49 8.55 2.30
N LEU A 44 -5.64 9.80 2.76
CA LEU A 44 -5.99 10.12 4.14
C LEU A 44 -7.43 9.70 4.51
N GLY A 45 -8.33 9.59 3.51
CA GLY A 45 -9.64 8.96 3.64
C GLY A 45 -9.58 7.44 3.84
N ASN A 46 -8.43 6.82 3.55
CA ASN A 46 -8.19 5.38 3.58
C ASN A 46 -7.17 4.99 4.66
N ARG A 47 -7.14 5.70 5.79
CA ARG A 47 -6.26 5.32 6.90
C ARG A 47 -6.78 4.08 7.62
N HIS A 48 -6.03 3.00 7.57
CA HIS A 48 -6.41 1.72 8.19
C HIS A 48 -5.77 1.59 9.58
N LYS A 49 -6.44 2.16 10.60
CA LYS A 49 -5.93 2.23 11.99
C LYS A 49 -5.41 0.89 12.55
N PHE A 50 -5.99 -0.22 12.14
CA PHE A 50 -5.56 -1.56 12.54
C PHE A 50 -4.45 -2.09 11.62
N TRP A 51 -4.69 -2.19 10.31
CA TRP A 51 -3.76 -2.82 9.35
C TRP A 51 -2.42 -2.09 9.22
N GLU A 52 -2.38 -0.78 9.45
CA GLU A 52 -1.13 -0.01 9.50
C GLU A 52 -0.22 -0.38 10.68
N THR A 53 -0.75 -1.12 11.68
CA THR A 53 0.04 -1.62 12.83
C THR A 53 0.52 -3.05 12.67
N GLN A 54 0.07 -3.74 11.61
CA GLN A 54 0.36 -5.16 11.40
C GLN A 54 1.54 -5.33 10.44
N PRO A 55 2.33 -6.41 10.59
CA PRO A 55 3.44 -6.73 9.70
C PRO A 55 2.92 -7.31 8.37
N VAL A 56 2.22 -6.46 7.61
CA VAL A 56 1.66 -6.74 6.28
C VAL A 56 2.16 -5.71 5.28
N GLY A 57 2.16 -6.04 3.99
CA GLY A 57 2.51 -5.09 2.93
C GLY A 57 1.63 -3.85 2.99
N GLN A 58 2.25 -2.67 3.07
CA GLN A 58 1.54 -1.41 3.29
C GLN A 58 1.21 -0.74 1.97
N PHE A 59 0.16 0.10 1.96
CA PHE A 59 -0.26 0.83 0.77
C PHE A 59 0.82 1.75 0.20
N LYS A 60 1.68 2.31 1.06
CA LYS A 60 2.84 3.14 0.68
C LYS A 60 3.93 2.36 -0.08
N ASP A 61 3.94 1.04 0.04
CA ASP A 61 4.96 0.16 -0.53
C ASP A 61 4.48 -0.49 -1.85
N ILE A 62 3.24 -0.20 -2.28
CA ILE A 62 2.66 -0.76 -3.51
C ILE A 62 3.49 -0.30 -4.71
N GLY A 63 3.98 -1.28 -5.48
CA GLY A 63 4.79 -1.04 -6.67
C GLY A 63 6.28 -0.91 -6.41
N ASP A 64 6.72 -0.95 -5.15
CA ASP A 64 8.14 -1.03 -4.82
C ASP A 64 8.67 -2.45 -5.03
N THR A 65 9.34 -2.65 -6.15
CA THR A 65 9.95 -3.94 -6.54
C THR A 65 11.33 -4.16 -5.91
N SER A 66 11.86 -3.19 -5.17
CA SER A 66 13.17 -3.29 -4.51
C SER A 66 13.11 -4.02 -3.17
N LEU A 67 11.92 -4.19 -2.61
CA LEU A 67 11.72 -4.87 -1.34
C LEU A 67 12.06 -6.37 -1.47
N PRO A 68 12.86 -6.92 -0.54
CA PRO A 68 13.21 -8.32 -0.58
C PRO A 68 12.01 -9.20 -0.21
N GLU A 69 11.94 -10.39 -0.80
CA GLU A 69 11.00 -11.43 -0.36
C GLU A 69 11.39 -11.96 1.03
N GLY A 70 10.39 -12.26 1.85
CA GLY A 70 10.59 -12.87 3.17
C GLY A 70 9.69 -12.30 4.26
N PRO A 71 9.99 -12.61 5.53
CA PRO A 71 9.28 -12.03 6.68
C PRO A 71 9.42 -10.51 6.72
N ILE A 72 8.31 -9.81 6.96
CA ILE A 72 8.31 -8.35 7.16
C ILE A 72 8.95 -8.01 8.52
N GLU A 73 8.67 -8.82 9.55
CA GLU A 73 9.30 -8.75 10.86
C GLU A 73 9.96 -10.09 11.20
N PRO A 74 11.07 -10.10 11.94
CA PRO A 74 11.70 -11.35 12.39
C PRO A 74 10.81 -12.08 13.40
N PRO A 75 10.91 -13.42 13.52
CA PRO A 75 10.12 -14.18 14.49
C PRO A 75 10.35 -13.71 15.93
N THR A 76 9.26 -13.37 16.62
CA THR A 76 9.30 -13.00 18.05
C THR A 76 9.65 -14.22 18.92
N PRO A 77 10.61 -14.12 19.85
CA PRO A 77 10.87 -15.18 20.82
C PRO A 77 9.64 -15.50 21.67
N ILE A 78 9.42 -16.78 22.00
CA ILE A 78 8.25 -17.21 22.81
C ILE A 78 8.19 -16.47 24.17
N SER A 79 9.34 -16.15 24.76
CA SER A 79 9.44 -15.39 26.01
C SER A 79 8.91 -13.96 25.91
N GLU A 80 8.84 -13.39 24.71
CA GLU A 80 8.34 -12.04 24.44
C GLU A 80 6.86 -12.04 23.98
N VAL A 81 6.31 -13.21 23.68
CA VAL A 81 4.88 -13.36 23.35
C VAL A 81 4.05 -13.28 24.63
N LYS A 82 2.93 -12.53 24.57
CA LYS A 82 2.00 -12.40 25.68
C LYS A 82 1.42 -13.77 26.05
N GLN A 83 1.59 -14.17 27.31
CA GLN A 83 1.10 -15.46 27.81
C GLN A 83 -0.40 -15.41 28.19
N GLU A 84 -0.89 -14.25 28.59
CA GLU A 84 -2.30 -14.03 28.96
C GLU A 84 -3.14 -13.63 27.74
N PRO A 85 -4.43 -14.03 27.67
CA PRO A 85 -5.31 -13.63 26.58
C PRO A 85 -5.43 -12.11 26.41
N TYR A 86 -5.84 -11.67 25.21
CA TYR A 86 -6.16 -10.26 25.00
C TYR A 86 -7.40 -9.86 25.80
N ASN A 87 -7.44 -8.58 26.20
CA ASN A 87 -8.53 -8.07 27.02
C ASN A 87 -9.84 -8.08 26.21
N LEU A 88 -10.90 -8.63 26.80
CA LEU A 88 -12.26 -8.55 26.26
C LEU A 88 -13.12 -7.63 27.14
N PRO A 89 -14.23 -7.08 26.60
CA PRO A 89 -15.24 -6.44 27.42
C PRO A 89 -15.81 -7.41 28.47
N ASN A 90 -16.22 -6.89 29.63
CA ASN A 90 -16.59 -7.68 30.82
C ASN A 90 -17.71 -8.73 30.63
N LEU A 91 -18.49 -8.65 29.56
CA LEU A 91 -19.59 -9.58 29.27
C LEU A 91 -19.20 -10.71 28.31
N TYR A 92 -17.94 -10.72 27.86
CA TYR A 92 -17.43 -11.75 26.96
C TYR A 92 -16.29 -12.51 27.63
N GLU A 93 -16.13 -13.75 27.21
CA GLU A 93 -15.05 -14.63 27.62
C GLU A 93 -14.45 -15.33 26.41
N TRP A 94 -13.20 -15.76 26.54
CA TRP A 94 -12.55 -16.60 25.55
C TRP A 94 -13.04 -18.03 25.69
N VAL A 95 -13.38 -18.66 24.57
CA VAL A 95 -13.75 -20.08 24.49
C VAL A 95 -12.88 -20.78 23.45
N THR A 96 -12.50 -22.02 23.74
CA THR A 96 -11.87 -22.91 22.75
C THR A 96 -12.94 -23.86 22.24
N CYS A 97 -13.25 -23.80 20.94
CA CYS A 97 -14.30 -24.61 20.33
C CYS A 97 -13.75 -26.00 19.95
N ASP A 98 -14.21 -27.05 20.63
CA ASP A 98 -13.95 -28.44 20.24
C ASP A 98 -14.90 -28.85 19.09
N ILE A 99 -14.38 -28.94 17.87
CA ILE A 99 -15.17 -29.24 16.67
C ILE A 99 -15.58 -30.72 16.59
N ASP A 100 -14.92 -31.61 17.34
CA ASP A 100 -15.30 -33.03 17.39
C ASP A 100 -16.56 -33.25 18.27
N SER A 101 -16.95 -32.25 19.06
CA SER A 101 -18.23 -32.23 19.79
C SER A 101 -19.36 -31.78 18.88
N GLU A 102 -20.39 -32.62 18.71
CA GLU A 102 -21.57 -32.32 17.90
C GLU A 102 -22.27 -31.03 18.33
N GLU A 103 -22.33 -30.75 19.64
CA GLU A 103 -22.97 -29.54 20.19
C GLU A 103 -22.21 -28.27 19.74
N MET A 104 -20.91 -28.25 19.95
CA MET A 104 -20.07 -27.09 19.60
C MET A 104 -19.96 -26.92 18.08
N CYS A 105 -19.85 -28.00 17.32
CA CYS A 105 -19.90 -27.97 15.86
C CYS A 105 -21.22 -27.37 15.37
N ALA A 106 -22.35 -27.75 15.99
CA ALA A 106 -23.65 -27.16 15.66
C ALA A 106 -23.73 -25.67 15.98
N GLU A 107 -23.15 -25.21 17.09
CA GLU A 107 -23.08 -23.78 17.42
C GLU A 107 -22.25 -22.98 16.41
N VAL A 108 -21.04 -23.48 16.06
CA VAL A 108 -20.17 -22.84 15.06
C VAL A 108 -20.84 -22.83 13.69
N TYR A 109 -21.46 -23.94 13.28
CA TYR A 109 -22.24 -24.00 12.04
C TYR A 109 -23.33 -22.93 12.03
N ASN A 110 -24.13 -22.83 13.10
CA ASN A 110 -25.20 -21.84 13.19
C ASN A 110 -24.67 -20.39 13.16
N LEU A 111 -23.51 -20.12 13.78
CA LEU A 111 -22.86 -18.82 13.73
C LEU A 111 -22.50 -18.45 12.28
N LEU A 112 -21.84 -19.36 11.56
CA LEU A 112 -21.37 -19.13 10.19
C LEU A 112 -22.53 -19.03 9.20
N THR A 113 -23.47 -19.98 9.23
CA THR A 113 -24.63 -20.00 8.30
C THR A 113 -25.51 -18.76 8.42
N ASN A 114 -25.51 -18.08 9.57
CA ASN A 114 -26.33 -16.89 9.77
C ASN A 114 -25.57 -15.56 9.65
N ASN A 115 -24.24 -15.53 9.74
CA ASN A 115 -23.47 -14.28 9.84
C ASN A 115 -22.20 -14.23 8.99
N TYR A 116 -21.88 -15.28 8.24
CA TYR A 116 -20.69 -15.30 7.40
C TYR A 116 -20.93 -14.67 6.02
N VAL A 117 -19.92 -14.76 5.16
CA VAL A 117 -19.82 -14.09 3.86
C VAL A 117 -21.11 -14.19 3.05
N GLU A 118 -21.58 -13.00 2.69
CA GLU A 118 -22.67 -12.73 1.75
C GLU A 118 -22.05 -12.22 0.44
N ASP A 119 -22.78 -12.38 -0.66
CA ASP A 119 -22.46 -11.66 -1.88
C ASP A 119 -22.78 -10.17 -1.73
N ASP A 120 -22.26 -9.33 -2.63
CA ASP A 120 -22.42 -7.87 -2.55
C ASP A 120 -23.89 -7.41 -2.56
N GLU A 121 -24.81 -8.23 -3.11
CA GLU A 121 -26.25 -7.96 -3.15
C GLU A 121 -27.04 -8.58 -1.98
N ASN A 122 -26.37 -9.30 -1.07
CA ASN A 122 -26.96 -10.01 0.08
C ASN A 122 -28.08 -11.00 -0.31
N MET A 123 -27.98 -11.61 -1.50
CA MET A 123 -28.93 -12.61 -1.99
C MET A 123 -28.58 -14.02 -1.54
N PHE A 124 -27.29 -14.28 -1.34
CA PHE A 124 -26.75 -15.59 -1.03
C PHE A 124 -25.77 -15.49 0.13
N ARG A 125 -25.82 -16.49 1.01
CA ARG A 125 -24.83 -16.71 2.05
C ARG A 125 -24.26 -18.10 1.93
N PHE A 126 -22.97 -18.25 2.22
CA PHE A 126 -22.38 -19.58 2.32
C PHE A 126 -23.04 -20.40 3.42
N ASN A 127 -23.44 -21.63 3.07
CA ASN A 127 -23.93 -22.62 4.02
C ASN A 127 -22.95 -23.80 4.04
N TYR A 128 -21.90 -23.68 4.87
CA TYR A 128 -20.90 -24.73 5.03
C TYR A 128 -21.55 -26.01 5.55
N SER A 129 -21.12 -27.17 5.04
CA SER A 129 -21.58 -28.44 5.61
C SER A 129 -21.03 -28.62 7.03
N LYS A 130 -21.82 -29.30 7.87
CA LYS A 130 -21.32 -29.91 9.10
C LYS A 130 -20.38 -31.07 8.77
#